data_AF-J0KU81-F1
#
_entry.id   AF-J0KU81-F1
#
_cell.length_a   1.000
_cell.length_b   1.000
_cell.length_c   1.000
_cell.angle_alpha   90.00
_cell.angle_beta   90.00
_cell.angle_gamma   90.00
#
_symmetry.space_group_name_H-M   'P 1'
#
loop_
_entity.id
_entity.type
_entity.pdbx_description
1 polymer ?
#
loop_
_entity_poly.entity_id
_entity_poly.type
_entity_poly.pdbx_seq_one_letter_code
_entity_poly.pdbx_strand_id
1 'polypeptide(L)' 'MVPLTRQEPGCLDYTLFEQADAPGTFYMRESFTDRAALDAHIATPYFQAFAKRFDELLERPLQLIFLAEVA' A
#
# COMPACT_ATOMS: atom_id res chain seq x y z
N MET A 1 -2.58 -2.68 -9.08
CA MET A 1 -1.98 -2.71 -7.73
C MET A 1 -2.39 -3.98 -6.99
N VAL A 2 -3.56 -4.03 -6.36
CA VAL A 2 -3.95 -5.13 -5.44
C VAL A 2 -3.67 -6.57 -5.93
N PRO A 3 -4.19 -7.04 -7.08
CA PRO A 3 -3.97 -8.43 -7.49
C PRO A 3 -2.51 -8.73 -7.86
N LEU A 4 -1.75 -7.73 -8.31
CA LEU A 4 -0.32 -7.90 -8.63
C LEU A 4 0.47 -8.00 -7.33
N THR A 5 0.20 -7.12 -6.36
CA THR A 5 0.94 -7.09 -5.10
C THR A 5 0.74 -8.33 -4.25
N ARG A 6 -0.46 -8.90 -4.25
CA ARG A 6 -0.72 -10.19 -3.60
C ARG A 6 0.09 -11.37 -4.17
N GLN A 7 0.65 -11.24 -5.37
CA GLN A 7 1.49 -12.27 -5.99
C GLN A 7 2.99 -12.00 -5.75
N GLU A 8 3.36 -10.88 -5.14
CA GLU A 8 4.75 -10.54 -4.89
C GLU A 8 5.37 -11.47 -3.83
N PRO A 9 6.60 -11.96 -4.04
CA PRO A 9 7.33 -12.68 -3.01
C PRO A 9 7.46 -11.85 -1.74
N GLY A 10 7.03 -12.42 -0.61
CA GLY A 10 7.08 -11.74 0.69
C GLY A 10 5.86 -10.87 1.02
N CYS A 11 4.86 -10.74 0.13
CA CYS A 11 3.57 -10.14 0.49
C CYS A 11 2.74 -11.12 1.34
N LEU A 12 2.43 -10.74 2.59
CA LEU A 12 1.62 -11.52 3.53
C LEU A 12 0.15 -11.08 3.53
N ASP A 13 -0.11 -9.77 3.45
CA ASP A 13 -1.44 -9.19 3.28
C ASP A 13 -1.34 -7.90 2.48
N TYR A 14 -2.32 -7.68 1.62
CA TYR A 14 -2.45 -6.45 0.86
C TYR A 14 -3.93 -6.23 0.54
N THR A 15 -4.58 -5.38 1.32
CA THR A 15 -6.02 -5.18 1.24
C THR A 15 -6.37 -3.70 1.26
N LEU A 16 -7.15 -3.28 0.26
CA LEU A 16 -7.69 -1.93 0.15
C LEU A 16 -9.04 -1.87 0.86
N PHE A 17 -9.16 -0.89 1.75
CA PHE A 17 -10.39 -0.55 2.44
C PHE A 17 -10.80 0.87 2.07
N GLU A 18 -12.09 1.13 2.05
CA GLU A 18 -12.66 2.46 2.07
C GLU A 18 -13.28 2.70 3.45
N GLN A 19 -13.07 3.88 4.02
CA GLN A 19 -13.62 4.23 5.32
C GLN A 19 -15.15 4.29 5.23
N ALA A 20 -15.84 3.52 6.09
CA ALA A 20 -17.30 3.42 6.08
C ALA A 20 -18.01 4.78 6.27
N ASP A 21 -17.47 5.62 7.16
CA ASP A 21 -18.08 6.90 7.53
C ASP A 21 -17.51 8.11 6.75
N ALA A 22 -16.57 7.87 5.83
CA ALA A 22 -15.95 8.93 5.02
C ALA A 22 -15.60 8.42 3.60
N PRO A 23 -16.61 8.32 2.70
CA PRO A 23 -16.40 7.89 1.33
C PRO A 23 -15.31 8.71 0.61
N GLY A 24 -14.51 8.04 -0.21
CA GLY A 24 -13.31 8.62 -0.83
C GLY A 24 -12.05 8.58 0.04
N THR A 25 -12.14 8.15 1.29
CA THR A 25 -10.97 7.90 2.15
C THR A 25 -10.57 6.44 2.09
N PHE A 26 -9.38 6.17 1.55
CA PHE A 26 -8.89 4.81 1.34
C PHE A 26 -7.73 4.47 2.26
N TYR A 27 -7.71 3.23 2.75
CA TYR A 27 -6.63 2.65 3.54
C TYR A 27 -6.10 1.41 2.86
N MET A 28 -4.79 1.34 2.64
CA MET A 28 -4.12 0.11 2.28
C MET A 28 -3.55 -0.52 3.54
N ARG A 29 -3.99 -1.74 3.87
CA ARG A 29 -3.33 -2.56 4.88
C ARG A 29 -2.34 -3.46 4.18
N GLU A 30 -1.08 -3.33 4.55
CA GLU A 30 0.04 -4.00 3.92
C GLU A 30 0.85 -4.73 4.98
N SER A 31 1.15 -5.99 4.74
CA SER A 31 2.04 -6.80 5.58
C SER A 31 3.02 -7.52 4.67
N PHE A 32 4.31 -7.35 4.96
CA PHE A 32 5.41 -7.97 4.22
C PHE A 32 6.28 -8.79 5.17
N THR A 33 6.96 -9.82 4.66
CA THR A 33 7.84 -10.68 5.47
C THR A 33 8.98 -9.90 6.11
N ASP A 34 9.47 -8.86 5.43
CA ASP A 34 10.56 -8.01 5.88
C ASP A 34 10.58 -6.69 5.11
N ARG A 35 11.53 -5.82 5.46
CA ARG A 35 11.73 -4.54 4.81
C ARG A 35 12.18 -4.66 3.36
N ALA A 36 12.95 -5.69 3.00
CA ALA A 36 13.44 -5.86 1.64
C ALA A 36 12.29 -6.22 0.67
N ALA A 37 11.31 -6.99 1.13
CA ALA A 37 10.08 -7.27 0.37
C ALA A 37 9.24 -6.00 0.15
N LEU A 38 9.13 -5.13 1.16
CA LEU A 38 8.48 -3.83 1.00
C LEU A 38 9.25 -2.92 0.02
N ASP A 39 10.57 -2.85 0.12
CA ASP A 39 11.39 -2.03 -0.78
C ASP A 39 11.31 -2.55 -2.22
N ALA A 40 11.25 -3.88 -2.41
CA ALA A 40 11.02 -4.51 -3.71
C ALA A 40 9.62 -4.15 -4.27
N HIS A 41 8.58 -4.17 -3.42
CA HIS A 41 7.24 -3.73 -3.80
C HIS A 41 7.23 -2.29 -4.33
N ILE A 42 7.83 -1.37 -3.57
CA ILE A 42 7.93 0.05 -3.91
C ILE A 42 8.71 0.25 -5.22
N ALA A 43 9.71 -0.59 -5.51
CA ALA A 43 10.50 -0.51 -6.73
C ALA A 43 9.76 -1.02 -7.99
N THR A 44 8.61 -1.69 -7.85
CA THR A 44 7.90 -2.28 -9.00
C THR A 44 7.42 -1.22 -9.99
N PRO A 45 7.40 -1.52 -11.31
CA PRO A 45 6.95 -0.56 -12.32
C PRO A 45 5.51 -0.08 -12.13
N TYR A 46 4.61 -0.95 -11.66
CA TYR A 46 3.22 -0.59 -11.42
C TYR A 46 3.03 0.27 -10.17
N PHE A 47 3.81 0.05 -9.10
CA PHE A 47 3.79 0.95 -7.94
C PHE A 47 4.30 2.33 -8.34
N GLN A 48 5.42 2.41 -9.05
CA GLN A 48 5.96 3.67 -9.54
C GLN A 48 5.00 4.40 -10.49
N ALA A 49 4.30 3.68 -11.36
CA ALA A 49 3.27 4.26 -12.22
C ALA A 49 2.08 4.80 -11.42
N PHE A 50 1.70 4.14 -10.33
CA PHE A 50 0.65 4.60 -9.42
C PHE A 50 1.10 5.81 -8.60
N ALA A 51 2.31 5.79 -8.07
CA ALA A 51 2.90 6.87 -7.27
C ALA A 51 2.99 8.19 -8.05
N LYS A 52 3.28 8.13 -9.36
CA LYS A 52 3.27 9.31 -10.25
C LYS A 52 1.92 10.01 -10.36
N ARG A 53 0.83 9.36 -9.95
CA ARG A 53 -0.54 9.90 -9.98
C ARG A 53 -0.99 10.40 -8.62
N PHE A 54 -0.16 10.37 -7.60
CA PHE A 54 -0.55 10.78 -6.24
C PHE A 54 -1.00 12.24 -6.19
N ASP A 55 -0.30 13.14 -6.88
CA ASP A 55 -0.68 14.57 -6.92
C ASP A 55 -2.05 14.81 -7.59
N GLU A 56 -2.48 13.91 -8.48
CA GLU A 56 -3.78 13.97 -9.16
C GLU A 56 -4.88 13.34 -8.28
N LEU A 57 -4.57 12.25 -7.59
CA LEU A 57 -5.55 11.39 -6.93
C LEU A 57 -5.77 11.70 -5.45
N LEU A 58 -4.77 12.26 -4.77
CA LEU A 58 -4.81 12.47 -3.32
C LEU A 58 -4.99 13.95 -3.00
N GLU A 59 -5.97 14.24 -2.15
CA GLU A 59 -6.18 15.60 -1.60
C GLU A 59 -5.00 16.07 -0.74
N ARG A 60 -4.25 15.13 -0.17
CA ARG A 60 -3.09 15.36 0.71
C ARG A 60 -2.02 14.29 0.47
N PRO A 61 -0.75 14.54 0.79
CA PRO A 61 0.31 13.54 0.63
C PRO A 61 -0.04 12.20 1.27
N LEU A 62 0.38 11.10 0.63
CA LEU A 62 0.19 9.75 1.15
C LEU A 62 0.76 9.64 2.57
N GLN A 63 -0.06 9.19 3.51
CA GLN A 63 0.36 8.93 4.88
C GLN A 63 0.77 7.47 5.03
N LEU A 64 2.01 7.24 5.48
CA LEU A 64 2.51 5.90 5.82
C LEU A 64 2.57 5.75 7.34
N ILE A 65 1.95 4.69 7.85
CA ILE A 65 1.95 4.36 9.28
C ILE A 65 2.55 2.97 9.43
N PHE A 66 3.75 2.89 10.00
CA PHE A 66 4.39 1.62 10.32
C PHE A 66 3.89 1.13 11.67
N LEU A 67 3.35 -0.09 11.70
CA LEU A 67 2.82 -0.72 12.89
C LEU A 67 3.80 -1.79 13.37
N ALA A 68 3.90 -1.94 14.70
CA ALA A 68 4.57 -3.07 15.33
C ALA A 68 3.50 -4.03 15.87
N GLU A 69 3.69 -5.32 15.63
CA GLU A 69 2.90 -6.36 16.28
C GLU A 69 3.22 -6.39 17.79
N VAL A 70 2.18 -6.51 18.62
CA VAL A 70 2.32 -6.42 20.08
C VAL A 70 1.89 -7.69 20.82
N ALA A 71 1.14 -8.59 20.18
CA ALA A 71 0.65 -9.85 20.75
C ALA A 71 0.27 -10.83 19.65
#